data_AF-A0A818YVD6-F1
#
_entry.id   AF-A0A818YVD6-F1
#
_cell.length_a   1.000
_cell.length_b   1.000
_cell.length_c   1.000
_cell.angle_alpha   90.00
_cell.angle_beta   90.00
_cell.angle_gamma   90.00
#
_symmetry.space_group_name_H-M   'P 1'
#
loop_
_entity.id
_entity.type
_entity.pdbx_description
1 polymer ?
#
loop_
_entity_poly.entity_id
_entity_poly.type
_entity_poly.pdbx_seq_one_letter_code
_entity_poly.pdbx_strand_id
1 'polypeptide(L)'
;MSDCTEHTLPERSNNPKTQETKQTCKVLLGFIQETIDDQAQSILCDTVDEVLIVLKNDKLRDKDHKNEIETFLIRKIPEQRFVFLVNLGKKLLIDQQMIKLKKKDADKINVALLCILHEIGKHVMFYDTINVNKFKMIYTSLMRSLVQDVVDKFTKRLHLFSLKIVELNDDHQLSHEQINET
;
A
#
# COMPACT_ATOMS: atom_id res chain seq x y z
N MET A 1 -24.07 -18.30 -29.31
CA MET A 1 -23.21 -18.86 -28.24
C MET A 1 -22.03 -17.93 -28.10
N SER A 2 -21.97 -17.34 -26.91
CA SER A 2 -20.98 -16.49 -26.27
C SER A 2 -19.63 -16.28 -26.96
N ASP A 3 -19.29 -15.02 -27.23
CA ASP A 3 -17.96 -14.49 -26.90
C ASP A 3 -18.06 -12.96 -26.77
N CYS A 4 -18.39 -12.50 -25.56
CA CYS A 4 -18.29 -11.09 -25.20
C CYS A 4 -16.84 -10.83 -24.79
N THR A 5 -16.12 -10.18 -25.70
CA THR A 5 -14.82 -9.54 -25.50
C THR A 5 -14.71 -8.91 -24.11
N GLU A 6 -13.72 -9.39 -23.36
CA GLU A 6 -13.15 -8.74 -22.17
C GLU A 6 -12.81 -7.29 -22.50
N HIS A 7 -13.73 -6.38 -22.18
CA HIS A 7 -13.34 -5.00 -21.94
C HIS A 7 -12.55 -4.99 -20.64
N THR A 8 -11.24 -4.93 -20.77
CA THR A 8 -10.30 -4.59 -19.69
C THR A 8 -10.77 -3.30 -19.04
N LEU A 9 -11.50 -3.44 -17.94
CA LEU A 9 -11.88 -2.31 -17.08
C LEU A 9 -10.58 -1.69 -16.55
N PRO A 10 -10.45 -0.35 -16.54
CA PRO A 10 -9.29 0.30 -15.96
C PRO A 10 -9.16 -0.18 -14.52
N GLU A 11 -7.95 -0.42 -14.05
CA GLU A 11 -7.67 -0.73 -12.64
C GLU A 11 -8.23 0.39 -11.75
N ARG A 12 -9.52 0.30 -11.40
CA ARG A 12 -10.18 1.24 -10.49
C ARG A 12 -9.48 1.08 -9.15
N SER A 13 -9.07 2.20 -8.56
CA SER A 13 -8.34 2.35 -7.28
C SER A 13 -9.05 1.76 -6.05
N ASN A 14 -10.09 0.94 -6.25
CA ASN A 14 -11.03 0.44 -5.27
C ASN A 14 -11.03 -1.09 -5.14
N ASN A 15 -10.00 -1.81 -5.60
CA ASN A 15 -9.90 -3.24 -5.33
C ASN A 15 -9.28 -3.46 -3.94
N PRO A 16 -10.09 -3.63 -2.87
CA PRO A 16 -9.59 -3.54 -1.50
C PRO A 16 -8.88 -4.86 -1.19
N LYS A 17 -7.59 -4.80 -0.83
CA LYS A 17 -6.76 -6.01 -0.66
C LYS A 17 -6.98 -6.71 0.68
N THR A 18 -7.41 -5.98 1.71
CA THR A 18 -7.71 -6.51 3.06
C THR A 18 -9.22 -6.68 3.27
N GLN A 19 -9.60 -7.70 4.03
CA GLN A 19 -11.00 -7.99 4.36
C GLN A 19 -11.70 -6.81 5.06
N GLU A 20 -10.94 -6.04 5.83
CA GLU A 20 -11.42 -4.87 6.56
C GLU A 20 -11.76 -3.71 5.63
N THR A 21 -10.88 -3.34 4.68
CA THR A 21 -11.14 -2.30 3.68
C THR A 21 -12.31 -2.69 2.76
N LYS A 22 -12.47 -3.99 2.45
CA LYS A 22 -13.65 -4.49 1.71
C LYS A 22 -14.94 -4.19 2.46
N GLN A 23 -14.97 -4.36 3.78
CA GLN A 23 -16.15 -4.05 4.56
C GLN A 23 -16.39 -2.55 4.71
N THR A 24 -15.35 -1.77 4.96
CA THR A 24 -15.48 -0.30 5.01
C THR A 24 -16.01 0.27 3.70
N CYS A 25 -15.54 -0.24 2.55
CA CYS A 25 -16.02 0.15 1.22
C CYS A 25 -17.50 -0.25 1.01
N LYS A 26 -17.90 -1.47 1.41
CA LYS A 26 -19.31 -1.90 1.35
C LYS A 26 -20.23 -1.04 2.21
N VAL A 27 -19.81 -0.69 3.43
CA VAL A 27 -20.60 0.18 4.32
C VAL A 27 -20.73 1.59 3.72
N LEU A 28 -19.65 2.12 3.14
CA LEU A 28 -19.68 3.42 2.46
C LEU A 28 -20.59 3.43 1.22
N LEU A 29 -20.54 2.37 0.42
CA LEU A 29 -21.43 2.17 -0.73
C LEU A 29 -22.89 2.08 -0.29
N GLY A 30 -23.19 1.32 0.76
CA GLY A 30 -24.54 1.25 1.33
C GLY A 30 -25.05 2.60 1.83
N PHE A 31 -24.19 3.39 2.46
CA PHE A 31 -24.53 4.75 2.89
C PHE A 31 -24.89 5.65 1.71
N ILE A 32 -24.10 5.61 0.63
CA ILE A 32 -24.36 6.42 -0.56
C ILE A 32 -25.60 5.93 -1.33
N GLN A 33 -25.82 4.62 -1.38
CA GLN A 33 -27.00 4.02 -1.99
C GLN A 33 -28.29 4.38 -1.24
N GLU A 34 -28.27 4.49 0.09
CA GLU A 34 -29.40 5.06 0.85
C GLU A 34 -29.66 6.54 0.53
N THR A 35 -28.63 7.27 0.10
CA THR A 35 -28.74 8.71 -0.20
C THR A 35 -29.22 9.00 -1.61
N ILE A 36 -28.84 8.16 -2.59
CA ILE A 36 -29.15 8.32 -4.01
C ILE A 36 -29.89 7.07 -4.50
N ASP A 37 -31.21 7.16 -4.60
CA ASP A 37 -32.06 6.02 -4.95
C ASP A 37 -31.80 5.56 -6.40
N ASP A 38 -31.74 4.24 -6.57
CA ASP A 38 -31.78 3.50 -7.84
C ASP A 38 -30.70 3.83 -8.91
N GLN A 39 -29.46 4.08 -8.47
CA GLN A 39 -28.32 4.30 -9.39
C GLN A 39 -27.54 3.02 -9.72
N ALA A 40 -26.99 2.96 -10.95
CA ALA A 40 -26.07 1.91 -11.35
C ALA A 40 -24.79 1.91 -10.48
N GLN A 41 -24.22 0.73 -10.25
CA GLN A 41 -23.03 0.55 -9.41
C GLN A 41 -21.84 1.41 -9.85
N SER A 42 -21.72 1.72 -11.16
CA SER A 42 -20.67 2.61 -11.68
C SER A 42 -20.80 4.02 -11.12
N ILE A 43 -22.01 4.58 -11.10
CA ILE A 43 -22.28 5.94 -10.61
C ILE A 43 -22.05 6.00 -9.10
N LEU A 44 -22.47 4.97 -8.36
CA LEU A 44 -22.20 4.88 -6.92
C LEU A 44 -20.70 4.84 -6.61
N CYS A 45 -19.91 4.11 -7.39
CA CYS A 45 -18.45 4.11 -7.26
C CYS A 45 -17.84 5.48 -7.56
N ASP A 46 -18.29 6.13 -8.62
CA ASP A 46 -17.78 7.46 -8.99
C ASP A 46 -18.14 8.49 -7.90
N THR A 47 -19.32 8.38 -7.27
CA THR A 47 -19.74 9.18 -6.13
C THR A 47 -18.87 8.93 -4.89
N VAL A 48 -18.53 7.66 -4.60
CA VAL A 48 -17.59 7.31 -3.51
C VAL A 48 -16.24 7.99 -3.75
N ASP A 49 -15.73 7.92 -4.98
CA ASP A 49 -14.42 8.46 -5.31
C ASP A 49 -14.38 9.99 -5.14
N GLU A 50 -15.44 10.70 -5.57
CA GLU A 50 -15.56 12.14 -5.36
C GLU A 50 -15.64 12.53 -3.87
N VAL A 51 -16.41 11.79 -3.07
CA VAL A 51 -16.45 11.99 -1.60
C VAL A 51 -15.06 11.80 -0.99
N LEU A 52 -14.32 10.77 -1.41
CA LEU A 52 -12.95 10.54 -0.95
C LEU A 52 -11.98 11.63 -1.40
N ILE A 53 -12.15 12.20 -2.60
CA ILE A 53 -11.37 13.33 -3.12
C ILE A 53 -11.58 14.57 -2.24
N VAL A 54 -12.82 14.89 -1.91
CA VAL A 54 -13.17 16.00 -1.01
C VAL A 54 -12.53 15.79 0.36
N LEU A 55 -12.68 14.59 0.95
CA LEU A 55 -12.12 14.26 2.27
C LEU A 55 -10.59 14.27 2.31
N LYS A 56 -9.92 14.07 1.16
CA LYS A 56 -8.46 14.12 1.05
C LYS A 56 -7.92 15.56 1.00
N ASN A 57 -8.78 16.56 0.79
CA ASN A 57 -8.35 17.95 0.72
C ASN A 57 -8.11 18.52 2.13
N ASP A 58 -6.85 18.49 2.58
CA ASP A 58 -6.42 18.99 3.89
C ASP A 58 -6.58 20.51 4.07
N LYS A 59 -6.92 21.25 3.01
CA LYS A 59 -7.14 22.72 3.08
C LYS A 59 -8.55 23.08 3.55
N LEU A 60 -9.49 22.15 3.45
CA LEU A 60 -10.87 22.36 3.86
C LEU A 60 -11.04 22.01 5.34
N ARG A 61 -11.92 22.76 6.02
CA ARG A 61 -12.34 22.42 7.39
C ARG A 61 -13.52 21.46 7.31
N ASP A 62 -13.81 20.75 8.41
CA ASP A 62 -14.92 19.79 8.48
C ASP A 62 -16.27 20.37 8.01
N LYS A 63 -16.55 21.65 8.32
CA LYS A 63 -17.78 22.33 7.85
C LYS A 63 -17.78 22.52 6.33
N ASP A 64 -16.63 22.82 5.74
CA ASP A 64 -16.48 23.07 4.31
C ASP A 64 -16.51 21.72 3.55
N HIS A 65 -15.88 20.66 4.09
CA HIS A 65 -16.05 19.28 3.61
C HIS A 65 -17.51 18.84 3.60
N LYS A 66 -18.23 19.12 4.70
CA LYS A 66 -19.65 18.78 4.80
C LYS A 66 -20.47 19.49 3.73
N ASN A 67 -20.25 20.79 3.53
CA ASN A 67 -20.98 21.56 2.53
C ASN A 67 -20.72 21.05 1.10
N GLU A 68 -19.46 20.72 0.76
CA GLU A 68 -19.12 20.14 -0.55
C GLU A 68 -19.81 18.79 -0.77
N ILE A 69 -19.77 17.90 0.23
CA ILE A 69 -20.42 16.59 0.15
C ILE A 69 -21.94 16.72 0.06
N GLU A 70 -22.56 17.59 0.85
CA GLU A 70 -24.01 17.85 0.79
C GLU A 70 -24.44 18.43 -0.55
N THR A 71 -23.61 19.30 -1.14
CA THR A 71 -23.84 19.88 -2.48
C THR A 71 -23.75 18.80 -3.55
N PHE A 72 -22.75 17.94 -3.46
CA PHE A 72 -22.51 16.87 -4.43
C PHE A 72 -23.59 15.78 -4.38
N LEU A 73 -24.00 15.37 -3.18
CA LEU A 73 -25.07 14.39 -2.98
C LEU A 73 -26.48 15.00 -3.12
N ILE A 74 -26.58 16.32 -3.33
CA ILE A 74 -27.83 17.08 -3.45
C ILE A 74 -28.77 16.78 -2.26
N ARG A 75 -28.21 16.59 -1.07
CA ARG A 75 -28.95 16.17 0.12
C ARG A 75 -28.27 16.64 1.39
N LYS A 76 -29.05 17.12 2.36
CA LYS A 76 -28.53 17.43 3.70
C LYS A 76 -28.22 16.16 4.48
N ILE A 77 -27.08 16.14 5.14
CA ILE A 77 -26.60 15.00 5.91
C ILE A 77 -26.62 15.37 7.40
N PRO A 78 -27.30 14.59 8.25
CA PRO A 78 -27.23 14.78 9.70
C PRO A 78 -25.79 14.74 10.19
N GLU A 79 -25.45 15.56 11.20
CA GLU A 79 -24.08 15.66 11.72
C GLU A 79 -23.48 14.29 12.10
N GLN A 80 -24.27 13.44 12.74
CA GLN A 80 -23.87 12.10 13.14
C GLN A 80 -23.49 11.22 11.93
N ARG A 81 -24.25 11.31 10.84
CA ARG A 81 -23.99 10.57 9.60
C ARG A 81 -22.75 11.10 8.90
N PHE A 82 -22.50 12.41 8.95
CA PHE A 82 -21.28 13.03 8.41
C PHE A 82 -20.03 12.57 9.17
N VAL A 83 -20.04 12.59 10.50
CA VAL A 83 -18.91 12.10 11.31
C VAL A 83 -18.59 10.63 10.99
N PHE A 84 -19.63 9.80 10.85
CA PHE A 84 -19.46 8.40 10.45
C PHE A 84 -18.83 8.29 9.05
N LEU A 85 -19.30 9.08 8.08
CA LEU A 85 -18.74 9.14 6.72
C LEU A 85 -17.25 9.53 6.73
N VAL A 86 -16.87 10.57 7.49
CA VAL A 86 -15.49 11.02 7.61
C VAL A 86 -14.60 9.93 8.21
N ASN A 87 -15.07 9.23 9.23
CA ASN A 87 -14.31 8.13 9.85
C ASN A 87 -14.06 6.97 8.87
N LEU A 88 -15.09 6.59 8.10
CA LEU A 88 -14.94 5.57 7.05
C LEU A 88 -13.99 6.04 5.95
N GLY A 89 -14.14 7.28 5.47
CA GLY A 89 -13.31 7.85 4.42
C GLY A 89 -11.83 7.96 4.82
N LYS A 90 -11.54 8.47 6.03
CA LYS A 90 -10.17 8.53 6.56
C LYS A 90 -9.51 7.16 6.64
N LYS A 91 -10.25 6.13 7.07
CA LYS A 91 -9.74 4.76 7.12
C LYS A 91 -9.37 4.24 5.72
N LEU A 92 -10.23 4.45 4.73
CA LEU A 92 -9.96 4.07 3.34
C LEU A 92 -8.76 4.83 2.75
N LEU A 93 -8.61 6.13 3.05
CA LEU A 93 -7.50 6.94 2.57
C LEU A 93 -6.15 6.46 3.14
N ILE A 94 -6.09 6.06 4.41
CA ILE A 94 -4.89 5.48 5.03
C ILE A 94 -4.49 4.17 4.32
N ASP A 95 -5.46 3.28 4.07
CA ASP A 95 -5.22 2.02 3.37
C ASP A 95 -4.68 2.26 1.95
N GLN A 96 -5.25 3.25 1.23
CA GLN A 96 -4.76 3.64 -0.10
C GLN A 96 -3.33 4.21 -0.06
N GLN A 97 -2.99 4.99 0.96
CA GLN A 97 -1.62 5.51 1.15
C GLN A 97 -0.63 4.37 1.37
N MET A 98 -0.97 3.39 2.21
CA MET A 98 -0.15 2.20 2.44
C MET A 98 0.07 1.39 1.16
N ILE A 99 -0.96 1.20 0.34
CA ILE A 99 -0.85 0.50 -0.95
C ILE A 99 0.10 1.24 -1.90
N LYS A 100 -0.01 2.57 -2.00
CA LYS A 100 0.89 3.39 -2.83
C LYS A 100 2.34 3.26 -2.40
N LEU A 101 2.60 3.27 -1.09
CA LEU A 101 3.93 3.09 -0.54
C LEU A 101 4.48 1.69 -0.82
N LYS A 102 3.68 0.64 -0.62
CA LYS A 102 4.05 -0.74 -1.00
C LYS A 102 4.42 -0.87 -2.49
N LYS A 103 3.68 -0.19 -3.38
CA LYS A 103 3.98 -0.18 -4.83
C LYS A 103 5.29 0.55 -5.11
N LYS A 104 5.47 1.75 -4.54
CA LYS A 104 6.71 2.53 -4.68
C LYS A 104 7.94 1.76 -4.17
N ASP A 105 7.79 1.06 -3.04
CA ASP A 105 8.88 0.26 -2.48
C ASP A 105 9.15 -0.98 -3.33
N ALA A 106 8.16 -1.58 -3.99
CA ALA A 106 8.41 -2.68 -4.94
C ALA A 106 9.35 -2.25 -6.08
N ASP A 107 9.20 -1.04 -6.62
CA ASP A 107 10.08 -0.52 -7.66
C ASP A 107 11.49 -0.29 -7.13
N LYS A 108 11.61 0.29 -5.92
CA LYS A 108 12.90 0.50 -5.25
C LYS A 108 13.60 -0.82 -4.91
N ILE A 109 12.86 -1.85 -4.51
CA ILE A 109 13.41 -3.18 -4.19
C ILE A 109 14.08 -3.79 -5.42
N ASN A 110 13.51 -3.62 -6.61
CA ASN A 110 14.12 -4.13 -7.85
C ASN A 110 15.44 -3.41 -8.15
N VAL A 111 15.47 -2.08 -7.99
CA VAL A 111 16.70 -1.29 -8.16
C VAL A 111 17.76 -1.68 -7.12
N ALA A 112 17.36 -1.82 -5.85
CA ALA A 112 18.24 -2.26 -4.79
C ALA A 112 18.79 -3.67 -5.06
N LEU A 113 17.97 -4.58 -5.59
CA LEU A 113 18.41 -5.93 -5.95
C LEU A 113 19.50 -5.90 -7.04
N LEU A 114 19.38 -5.03 -8.04
CA LEU A 114 20.42 -4.86 -9.05
C LEU A 114 21.73 -4.36 -8.43
N CYS A 115 21.66 -3.42 -7.49
CA CYS A 115 22.83 -2.96 -6.74
C CYS A 115 23.46 -4.08 -5.90
N ILE A 116 22.63 -4.92 -5.27
CA ILE A 116 23.09 -6.09 -4.49
C ILE A 116 23.80 -7.09 -5.39
N LEU A 117 23.19 -7.48 -6.51
CA LEU A 117 23.79 -8.42 -7.46
C LEU A 117 25.09 -7.89 -8.06
N HIS A 118 25.13 -6.59 -8.39
CA HIS A 118 26.34 -5.94 -8.88
C HIS A 118 27.47 -5.99 -7.85
N GLU A 119 27.18 -5.74 -6.57
CA GLU A 119 28.19 -5.80 -5.51
C GLU A 119 28.65 -7.23 -5.28
N ILE A 120 27.74 -8.20 -5.20
CA ILE A 120 28.07 -9.64 -5.12
C ILE A 120 29.01 -10.04 -6.25
N GLY A 121 28.73 -9.59 -7.48
CA GLY A 121 29.54 -9.86 -8.68
C GLY A 121 31.01 -9.48 -8.55
N LYS A 122 31.35 -8.46 -7.75
CA LYS A 122 32.74 -8.04 -7.50
C LYS A 122 33.51 -8.98 -6.58
N HIS A 123 32.79 -9.80 -5.80
CA HIS A 123 33.36 -10.72 -4.80
C HIS A 123 33.19 -12.20 -5.18
N VAL A 124 32.84 -12.47 -6.45
CA VAL A 124 32.81 -13.83 -7.03
C VAL A 124 34.24 -14.30 -7.30
N MET A 125 34.58 -15.48 -6.78
CA MET A 125 35.87 -16.12 -6.98
C MET A 125 35.87 -17.02 -8.22
N PHE A 126 37.05 -17.56 -8.58
CA PHE A 126 37.26 -18.37 -9.79
C PHE A 126 36.44 -19.68 -9.86
N TYR A 127 35.83 -20.11 -8.75
CA TYR A 127 34.99 -21.31 -8.65
C TYR A 127 33.50 -20.99 -8.42
N ASP A 128 33.04 -19.80 -8.83
CA ASP A 128 31.67 -19.31 -8.60
C ASP A 128 31.25 -19.26 -7.13
N THR A 129 32.22 -19.27 -6.21
CA THR A 129 31.99 -19.08 -4.78
C THR A 129 32.05 -17.61 -4.41
N ILE A 130 31.07 -17.14 -3.63
CA ILE A 130 30.97 -15.75 -3.19
C ILE A 130 31.66 -15.61 -1.84
N ASN A 131 32.57 -14.64 -1.71
CA ASN A 131 33.18 -14.33 -0.42
C ASN A 131 32.27 -13.38 0.39
N VAL A 132 31.30 -13.97 1.08
CA VAL A 132 30.28 -13.24 1.87
C VAL A 132 30.86 -12.39 3.01
N ASN A 133 32.06 -12.71 3.48
CA ASN A 133 32.69 -11.99 4.60
C ASN A 133 33.36 -10.67 4.18
N LYS A 134 33.50 -10.40 2.88
CA LYS A 134 34.19 -9.20 2.38
C LYS A 134 33.33 -7.96 2.30
N PHE A 135 32.00 -8.11 2.34
CA PHE A 135 31.09 -7.00 2.16
C PHE A 135 29.86 -7.17 3.06
N LYS A 136 29.25 -6.04 3.42
CA LYS A 136 27.96 -5.98 4.11
C LYS A 136 27.09 -4.96 3.42
N MET A 137 25.79 -5.24 3.35
CA MET A 137 24.83 -4.38 2.66
C MET A 137 23.69 -4.03 3.62
N ILE A 138 23.31 -2.76 3.64
CA ILE A 138 22.22 -2.25 4.49
C ILE A 138 21.15 -1.66 3.58
N TYR A 139 19.91 -2.10 3.77
CA TYR A 139 18.74 -1.54 3.11
C TYR A 139 17.84 -0.84 4.14
N THR A 140 17.60 0.45 3.95
CA THR A 140 16.75 1.24 4.84
C THR A 140 15.37 1.44 4.22
N SER A 141 14.31 1.00 4.93
CA SER A 141 12.92 1.25 4.58
C SER A 141 12.38 2.47 5.32
N LEU A 142 11.44 3.22 4.72
CA LEU A 142 10.74 4.33 5.36
C LEU A 142 9.66 3.86 6.36
N MET A 143 9.23 2.60 6.26
CA MET A 143 8.19 2.04 7.11
C MET A 143 8.61 0.70 7.69
N ARG A 144 8.54 0.58 9.02
CA ARG A 144 8.84 -0.64 9.79
C ARG A 144 7.94 -1.82 9.37
N SER A 145 6.65 -1.54 9.15
CA SER A 145 5.66 -2.55 8.75
C SER A 145 5.91 -3.19 7.39
N LEU A 146 6.84 -2.64 6.59
CA LEU A 146 7.24 -3.19 5.30
C LEU A 146 8.56 -3.97 5.35
N VAL A 147 9.28 -3.93 6.47
CA VAL A 147 10.61 -4.53 6.57
C VAL A 147 10.53 -6.05 6.38
N GLN A 148 9.59 -6.72 7.05
CA GLN A 148 9.40 -8.16 6.87
C GLN A 148 9.07 -8.53 5.42
N ASP A 149 8.19 -7.77 4.76
CA ASP A 149 7.85 -7.97 3.34
C ASP A 149 9.10 -7.84 2.44
N VAL A 150 10.02 -6.92 2.75
CA VAL A 150 11.28 -6.72 2.03
C VAL A 150 12.26 -7.87 2.30
N VAL A 151 12.43 -8.27 3.57
CA VAL A 151 13.26 -9.40 3.99
C VAL A 151 12.82 -10.66 3.25
N ASP A 152 11.53 -10.99 3.27
CA ASP A 152 10.99 -12.17 2.60
C ASP A 152 11.26 -12.14 1.08
N LYS A 153 11.14 -10.96 0.44
CA LYS A 153 11.44 -10.80 -0.99
C LYS A 153 12.91 -10.98 -1.30
N PHE A 154 13.81 -10.37 -0.52
CA PHE A 154 15.25 -10.54 -0.73
C PHE A 154 15.68 -11.96 -0.42
N THR A 155 15.22 -12.57 0.67
CA THR A 155 15.53 -13.96 1.02
C THR A 155 15.11 -14.91 -0.10
N LYS A 156 13.88 -14.78 -0.63
CA LYS A 156 13.44 -15.60 -1.76
C LYS A 156 14.27 -15.37 -3.03
N ARG A 157 14.64 -14.13 -3.33
CA ARG A 157 15.36 -13.80 -4.58
C ARG A 157 16.86 -14.05 -4.52
N LEU A 158 17.45 -14.06 -3.32
CA LEU A 158 18.89 -14.23 -3.11
C LEU A 158 19.27 -15.58 -2.49
N HIS A 159 18.31 -16.50 -2.34
CA HIS A 159 18.53 -17.80 -1.69
C HIS A 159 19.67 -18.62 -2.31
N LEU A 160 19.95 -18.46 -3.61
CA LEU A 160 21.02 -19.18 -4.31
C LEU A 160 22.44 -18.67 -3.98
N PHE A 161 22.56 -17.49 -3.39
CA PHE A 161 23.86 -16.86 -3.11
C PHE A 161 24.35 -17.10 -1.67
N SER A 162 23.65 -17.94 -0.90
CA SER A 162 23.98 -18.27 0.50
C SER A 162 24.17 -17.05 1.40
N LEU A 163 23.47 -15.94 1.09
CA LEU A 163 23.48 -14.72 1.89
C LEU A 163 22.48 -14.81 3.04
N LYS A 164 22.90 -14.38 4.23
CA LYS A 164 22.03 -14.25 5.40
C LYS A 164 21.39 -12.86 5.38
N ILE A 165 20.07 -12.79 5.40
CA ILE A 165 19.32 -11.53 5.40
C ILE A 165 18.57 -11.45 6.71
N VAL A 166 18.80 -10.37 7.46
CA VAL A 166 18.26 -10.18 8.81
C VAL A 166 17.67 -8.78 8.93
N GLU A 167 16.51 -8.67 9.58
CA GLU A 167 15.95 -7.38 9.99
C GLU A 167 16.74 -6.81 11.17
N LEU A 168 17.18 -5.56 11.03
CA LEU A 168 17.80 -4.80 12.11
C LEU A 168 16.74 -3.99 12.84
N ASN A 169 16.47 -4.33 14.10
CA ASN A 169 15.58 -3.59 14.98
C ASN A 169 16.38 -2.68 15.92
N ASP A 170 15.91 -1.45 16.13
CA ASP A 170 16.53 -0.45 17.03
C ASP A 170 16.75 -0.98 18.47
N ASP A 171 15.92 -1.92 18.93
CA ASP A 171 15.96 -2.48 20.29
C ASP A 171 16.91 -3.68 20.44
N HIS A 172 17.48 -4.17 19.35
CA HIS A 172 18.57 -5.15 19.38
C HIS A 172 19.85 -4.41 19.04
N GLN A 173 20.61 -4.05 20.08
CA GLN A 173 22.06 -4.00 19.94
C GLN A 173 22.49 -5.41 19.54
N LEU A 174 22.58 -5.68 18.23
CA LEU A 174 23.25 -6.88 17.76
C LEU A 174 24.64 -6.87 18.39
N SER A 175 24.97 -7.94 19.11
CA SER A 175 26.35 -8.12 19.55
C SER A 175 27.25 -8.10 18.31
N HIS A 176 28.49 -7.62 18.46
CA HIS A 176 29.49 -7.61 17.37
C HIS A 176 29.60 -8.96 16.62
N GLU A 177 29.21 -10.05 17.29
CA GLU A 177 29.18 -11.42 16.80
C GLU A 177 28.09 -11.65 15.74
N GLN A 178 26.85 -11.19 15.97
CA GLN A 178 25.75 -11.34 15.00
C GLN A 178 25.96 -10.49 13.74
N ILE A 179 26.65 -9.36 13.88
CA ILE A 179 27.06 -8.52 12.77
C ILE A 179 28.12 -9.23 11.93
N ASN A 180 29.01 -10.04 12.51
CA ASN A 180 30.04 -10.76 11.75
C ASN A 180 29.53 -12.01 11.03
N GLU A 181 28.41 -12.57 11.49
CA GLU A 181 27.74 -13.70 10.84
C GLU A 181 26.75 -13.31 9.72
N THR A 182 26.53 -12.01 9.51
CA THR A 182 25.54 -11.46 8.57
C THR A 182 26.23 -10.54 7.55
#